data_AF-W8JFB3-F1
#
_entry.id   AF-W8JFB3-F1
#
_cell.length_a   1.000
_cell.length_b   1.000
_cell.length_c   1.000
_cell.angle_alpha   90.00
_cell.angle_beta   90.00
_cell.angle_gamma   90.00
#
_symmetry.space_group_name_H-M   'P 1'
#
loop_
_entity.id
_entity.type
_entity.pdbx_description
1 polymer ?
#
loop_
_entity_poly.entity_id
_entity_poly.type
_entity_poly.pdbx_seq_one_letter_code
_entity_poly.pdbx_strand_id
1 'polypeptide(L)'
;MSSIHATYCSCAYHSAFPGTSNSQRIFVIPLHSWPNHTSRLENIVKTCKRDVKVLINKISFSNFWRNSARSEILTQGNVRLDLQQVTETVFNYQIQVGAHTVAAVLVDKAMAEIRERSMQAYAVRKIKSGFQQSLQHSRIYHIHQNPPFPPARR
;
A
#
# COMPACT_ATOMS: atom_id res chain seq x y z
N MET A 1 24.94 -1.79 10.99
CA MET A 1 24.02 -1.55 9.85
C MET A 1 23.45 -2.91 9.48
N SER A 2 22.26 -3.24 9.99
CA SER A 2 21.72 -4.60 9.84
C SER A 2 20.68 -4.62 8.72
N SER A 3 21.08 -5.23 7.60
CA SER A 3 20.23 -5.51 6.45
C SER A 3 19.23 -6.61 6.84
N ILE A 4 17.93 -6.32 6.76
CA ILE A 4 16.89 -7.31 7.05
C ILE A 4 16.62 -8.07 5.75
N HIS A 5 17.26 -9.23 5.62
CA HIS A 5 16.92 -10.25 4.62
C HIS A 5 15.72 -11.04 5.17
N ALA A 6 14.52 -10.77 4.66
CA ALA A 6 13.32 -11.51 5.04
C ALA A 6 13.01 -12.57 3.97
N THR A 7 13.31 -13.82 4.28
CA THR A 7 12.88 -14.99 3.51
C THR A 7 11.37 -15.13 3.65
N TYR A 8 10.64 -15.01 2.54
CA TYR A 8 9.20 -15.17 2.50
C TYR A 8 8.82 -16.64 2.77
N CYS A 9 8.30 -16.93 3.96
CA CYS A 9 7.62 -18.20 4.22
C CYS A 9 6.15 -18.04 3.80
N SER A 10 5.80 -18.65 2.67
CA SER A 10 4.44 -18.66 2.14
C SER A 10 3.55 -19.56 2.99
N CYS A 11 2.87 -19.00 3.98
CA CYS A 11 1.75 -19.68 4.62
C CYS A 11 0.50 -19.50 3.74
N ALA A 12 0.17 -20.53 2.98
CA ALA A 12 -1.01 -20.61 2.14
C ALA A 12 -2.30 -20.57 2.99
N TYR A 13 -2.91 -19.39 3.09
CA TYR A 13 -4.30 -19.28 3.52
C TYR A 13 -5.22 -19.67 2.35
N HIS A 14 -5.54 -20.96 2.26
CA HIS A 14 -6.67 -21.42 1.46
C HIS A 14 -7.98 -21.01 2.15
N SER A 15 -8.54 -19.88 1.75
CA SER A 15 -9.96 -19.63 1.97
C SER A 15 -10.70 -19.92 0.67
N ALA A 16 -11.32 -21.10 0.63
CA ALA A 16 -12.20 -21.51 -0.46
C ALA A 16 -13.45 -20.61 -0.45
N PHE A 17 -13.64 -19.82 -1.50
CA PHE A 17 -14.88 -19.09 -1.74
C PHE A 17 -15.44 -19.47 -3.11
N PRO A 18 -16.66 -20.03 -3.20
CA PRO A 18 -17.29 -20.35 -4.46
C PRO A 18 -17.85 -19.05 -5.05
N GLY A 19 -17.34 -18.66 -6.21
CA GLY A 19 -17.78 -17.44 -6.89
C GLY A 19 -17.31 -17.41 -8.32
N THR A 20 -18.04 -18.11 -9.18
CA THR A 20 -17.96 -18.02 -10.65
C THR A 20 -18.31 -16.59 -11.10
N SER A 21 -17.30 -15.73 -11.21
CA SER A 21 -17.35 -14.54 -12.05
C SER A 21 -15.93 -14.14 -12.43
N ASN A 22 -15.66 -14.08 -13.74
CA ASN A 22 -14.41 -13.57 -14.34
C ASN A 22 -14.17 -12.07 -14.08
N SER A 23 -14.81 -11.47 -13.07
CA SER A 23 -14.58 -10.08 -12.69
C SER A 23 -13.22 -9.92 -12.03
N GLN A 24 -12.41 -9.04 -12.59
CA GLN A 24 -11.12 -8.65 -12.03
C GLN A 24 -11.33 -8.03 -10.62
N ARG A 25 -10.68 -8.61 -9.60
CA ARG A 25 -10.85 -8.18 -8.21
C ARG A 25 -9.52 -7.66 -7.64
N ILE A 26 -9.60 -6.59 -6.86
CA ILE A 26 -8.48 -6.04 -6.10
C ILE A 26 -8.76 -6.25 -4.62
N PHE A 27 -7.85 -6.95 -3.97
CA PHE A 27 -7.94 -7.35 -2.58
C PHE A 27 -7.01 -6.49 -1.71
N VAL A 28 -7.32 -6.42 -0.41
CA VAL A 28 -6.55 -5.70 0.60
C VAL A 28 -6.35 -6.68 1.75
N ILE A 29 -5.16 -7.25 1.86
CA ILE A 29 -4.84 -8.34 2.78
C ILE A 29 -3.85 -7.83 3.85
N PRO A 30 -4.12 -8.04 5.15
CA PRO A 30 -3.13 -7.72 6.19
C PRO A 30 -1.96 -8.72 6.12
N LEU A 31 -0.71 -8.22 6.15
CA LEU A 31 0.48 -9.07 6.16
C LEU A 31 1.08 -9.23 7.57
N HIS A 32 1.58 -8.14 8.15
CA HIS A 32 2.31 -8.16 9.42
C HIS A 32 2.02 -6.90 10.23
N SER A 33 2.12 -6.99 11.56
CA SER A 33 2.18 -5.83 12.45
C SER A 33 3.54 -5.14 12.34
N TRP A 34 3.57 -3.83 12.55
CA TRP A 34 4.84 -3.10 12.66
C TRP A 34 5.70 -3.69 13.78
N PRO A 35 6.98 -4.04 13.53
CA PRO A 35 7.82 -4.66 14.56
C PRO A 35 8.07 -3.78 15.78
N ASN A 36 7.84 -2.47 15.70
CA ASN A 36 8.14 -1.49 16.76
C ASN A 36 6.97 -0.53 17.04
N HIS A 37 5.75 -1.03 17.19
CA HIS A 37 4.63 -0.19 17.62
C HIS A 37 4.85 0.27 19.08
N THR A 38 4.97 1.58 19.28
CA THR A 38 5.24 2.20 20.60
C THR A 38 4.19 3.25 20.92
N SER A 39 4.00 3.58 22.21
CA SER A 39 3.11 4.66 22.66
C SER A 39 3.44 6.02 22.03
N ARG A 40 4.72 6.26 21.71
CA ARG A 40 5.17 7.44 20.95
C ARG A 40 4.55 7.50 19.55
N LEU A 41 4.46 6.37 18.85
CA LEU A 41 3.85 6.29 17.53
C LEU A 41 2.34 6.56 17.61
N GLU A 42 1.66 6.05 18.64
CA GLU A 42 0.24 6.33 18.86
C GLU A 42 -0.04 7.82 19.06
N ASN A 43 0.80 8.51 19.83
CA ASN A 43 0.68 9.94 20.03
C ASN A 43 0.90 10.72 18.73
N ILE A 44 1.92 10.35 17.95
CA ILE A 44 2.17 10.95 16.62
C ILE A 44 0.93 10.77 15.73
N VAL A 45 0.41 9.53 15.63
CA VAL A 45 -0.77 9.21 14.83
C VAL A 45 -1.98 10.04 15.25
N LYS A 46 -2.22 10.22 16.56
CA LYS A 46 -3.33 11.04 17.07
C LYS A 46 -3.19 12.49 16.62
N THR A 47 -2.00 13.08 16.74
CA THR A 47 -1.76 14.49 16.39
C THR A 47 -1.84 14.73 14.88
N CYS A 48 -1.32 13.81 14.05
CA CYS A 48 -1.29 13.97 12.60
C CYS A 48 -2.49 13.38 11.86
N LYS A 49 -3.47 12.79 12.57
CA LYS A 49 -4.57 12.01 11.98
C LYS A 49 -5.33 12.77 10.88
N ARG A 50 -5.57 14.05 11.09
CA ARG A 50 -6.26 14.92 10.11
C ARG A 50 -5.44 15.06 8.83
N ASP A 51 -4.16 15.40 8.96
CA ASP A 51 -3.25 15.59 7.82
C ASP A 51 -3.04 14.29 7.04
N VAL A 52 -2.89 13.16 7.74
CA VAL A 52 -2.82 11.84 7.10
C VAL A 52 -4.09 11.55 6.28
N LYS A 53 -5.28 11.83 6.82
CA LYS A 53 -6.54 11.63 6.07
C LYS A 53 -6.62 12.51 4.83
N VAL A 54 -6.23 13.77 4.94
CA VAL A 54 -6.20 14.70 3.80
C VAL A 54 -5.20 14.21 2.75
N LEU A 55 -4.01 13.78 3.17
CA LEU A 55 -2.98 13.22 2.30
C LEU A 55 -3.49 11.98 1.54
N ILE A 56 -4.11 11.02 2.24
CA ILE A 56 -4.71 9.82 1.63
C ILE A 56 -5.77 10.23 0.59
N ASN A 57 -6.58 11.24 0.87
CA ASN A 57 -7.62 11.69 -0.06
C ASN A 57 -7.05 12.33 -1.33
N LYS A 58 -5.88 12.96 -1.27
CA LYS A 58 -5.15 13.51 -2.44
C LYS A 58 -4.58 12.45 -3.39
N ILE A 59 -4.53 11.17 -2.97
CA ILE A 59 -4.05 10.09 -3.84
C ILE A 59 -4.94 9.98 -5.08
N SER A 60 -4.32 10.01 -6.26
CA SER A 60 -4.92 9.74 -7.56
C SER A 60 -4.10 8.67 -8.28
N PHE A 61 -4.66 8.06 -9.32
CA PHE A 61 -3.92 7.04 -10.07
C PHE A 61 -2.67 7.63 -10.74
N SER A 62 -2.77 8.85 -11.28
CA SER A 62 -1.66 9.50 -11.99
C SER A 62 -0.52 9.95 -11.08
N ASN A 63 -0.81 10.35 -9.83
CA ASN A 63 0.23 10.87 -8.94
C ASN A 63 0.92 9.79 -8.11
N PHE A 64 0.31 8.60 -7.97
CA PHE A 64 0.75 7.57 -7.03
C PHE A 64 1.99 6.79 -7.49
N TRP A 65 2.16 6.62 -8.80
CA TRP A 65 3.25 5.82 -9.34
C TRP A 65 4.54 6.64 -9.43
N ARG A 66 5.64 6.06 -8.94
CA ARG A 66 7.00 6.60 -9.04
C ARG A 66 7.95 5.46 -9.39
N ASN A 67 8.97 5.79 -10.17
CA ASN A 67 9.92 4.79 -10.67
C ASN A 67 11.23 4.75 -9.86
N SER A 68 11.44 5.74 -8.98
CA SER A 68 12.63 5.85 -8.14
C SER A 68 12.28 5.54 -6.69
N ALA A 69 13.00 4.60 -6.08
CA ALA A 69 12.88 4.35 -4.64
C ALA A 69 13.33 5.60 -3.85
N ARG A 70 12.80 5.74 -2.62
CA ARG A 70 12.99 6.88 -1.71
C ARG A 70 12.53 8.22 -2.31
N SER A 71 11.48 8.19 -3.11
CA SER A 71 10.89 9.41 -3.69
C SER A 71 9.67 9.87 -2.90
N GLU A 72 9.62 11.17 -2.62
CA GLU A 72 8.43 11.86 -2.13
C GLU A 72 7.35 11.92 -3.22
N ILE A 73 6.11 11.63 -2.83
CA ILE A 73 4.95 11.59 -3.74
C ILE A 73 4.00 12.74 -3.47
N LEU A 74 3.59 12.89 -2.21
CA LEU A 74 2.63 13.88 -1.74
C LEU A 74 3.02 14.35 -0.33
N THR A 75 2.65 15.59 -0.01
CA THR A 75 2.81 16.15 1.33
C THR A 75 1.53 16.85 1.81
N GLN A 76 1.39 16.89 3.13
CA GLN A 76 0.33 17.60 3.85
C GLN A 76 0.84 17.94 5.25
N GLY A 77 1.14 19.22 5.50
CA GLY A 77 1.80 19.64 6.74
C GLY A 77 3.10 18.88 6.94
N ASN A 78 3.26 18.24 8.09
CA ASN A 78 4.44 17.42 8.43
C ASN A 78 4.32 15.95 7.99
N VAL A 79 3.27 15.60 7.24
CA VAL A 79 2.99 14.23 6.79
C VAL A 79 3.38 14.10 5.33
N ARG A 80 4.08 13.03 5.00
CA ARG A 80 4.53 12.71 3.65
C ARG A 80 4.11 11.31 3.23
N LEU A 81 3.80 11.14 1.95
CA LEU A 81 3.68 9.83 1.30
C LEU A 81 4.92 9.61 0.44
N ASP A 82 5.61 8.52 0.71
CA ASP A 82 6.84 8.13 0.03
C ASP A 82 6.73 6.76 -0.62
N LEU A 83 7.45 6.59 -1.72
CA LEU A 83 7.84 5.27 -2.21
C LEU A 83 9.18 4.90 -1.56
N GLN A 84 9.19 3.98 -0.61
CA GLN A 84 10.39 3.65 0.16
C GLN A 84 11.26 2.59 -0.50
N GLN A 85 10.62 1.60 -1.14
CA GLN A 85 11.31 0.52 -1.82
C GLN A 85 10.50 0.05 -3.02
N VAL A 86 11.22 -0.36 -4.05
CA VAL A 86 10.67 -1.07 -5.21
C VAL A 86 11.33 -2.44 -5.26
N THR A 87 10.54 -3.51 -5.21
CA THR A 87 11.03 -4.89 -5.41
C THR A 87 10.72 -5.33 -6.84
N GLU A 88 10.92 -6.60 -7.19
CA GLU A 88 10.53 -7.10 -8.51
C GLU A 88 9.02 -7.00 -8.74
N THR A 89 8.20 -7.37 -7.74
CA THR A 89 6.76 -7.57 -7.88
C THR A 89 5.91 -6.52 -7.18
N VAL A 90 6.44 -5.83 -6.17
CA VAL A 90 5.68 -4.86 -5.35
C VAL A 90 6.40 -3.54 -5.14
N PHE A 91 5.60 -2.47 -5.05
CA PHE A 91 5.97 -1.16 -4.52
C PHE A 91 5.69 -1.10 -3.01
N ASN A 92 6.62 -0.58 -2.21
CA ASN A 92 6.45 -0.35 -0.78
C ASN A 92 6.23 1.15 -0.52
N TYR A 93 4.97 1.52 -0.29
CA TYR A 93 4.58 2.89 -0.02
C TYR A 93 4.35 3.11 1.46
N GLN A 94 4.86 4.23 1.98
CA GLN A 94 4.82 4.56 3.40
C GLN A 94 4.37 5.99 3.61
N ILE A 95 3.52 6.20 4.60
CA ILE A 95 3.21 7.52 5.13
C ILE A 95 4.16 7.79 6.30
N GLN A 96 4.92 8.87 6.19
CA GLN A 96 5.94 9.28 7.14
C GLN A 96 5.56 10.57 7.87
N VAL A 97 5.95 10.64 9.15
CA VAL A 97 5.93 11.86 9.97
C VAL A 97 7.29 11.99 10.64
N GLY A 98 8.09 12.93 10.15
CA GLY A 98 9.52 12.98 10.50
C GLY A 98 10.22 11.68 10.10
N ALA A 99 10.88 11.03 11.07
CA ALA A 99 11.55 9.74 10.87
C ALA A 99 10.65 8.51 11.11
N HIS A 100 9.36 8.71 11.42
CA HIS A 100 8.45 7.63 11.80
C HIS A 100 7.53 7.25 10.66
N THR A 101 7.34 5.95 10.44
CA THR A 101 6.31 5.44 9.53
C THR A 101 5.02 5.21 10.30
N VAL A 102 3.92 5.84 9.86
CA VAL A 102 2.61 5.76 10.53
C VAL A 102 1.60 4.87 9.81
N ALA A 103 1.80 4.62 8.51
CA ALA A 103 0.99 3.69 7.72
C ALA A 103 1.80 3.20 6.50
N ALA A 104 1.52 1.99 6.02
CA ALA A 104 2.15 1.47 4.82
C ALA A 104 1.30 0.44 4.09
N VAL A 105 1.53 0.40 2.78
CA VAL A 105 0.93 -0.58 1.89
C VAL A 105 1.97 -1.12 0.92
N LEU A 106 1.87 -2.41 0.62
CA LEU A 106 2.54 -3.03 -0.51
C LEU A 106 1.54 -3.08 -1.67
N VAL A 107 1.95 -2.68 -2.87
CA VAL A 107 1.07 -2.63 -4.04
C VAL A 107 1.73 -3.38 -5.19
N ASP A 108 1.02 -4.33 -5.80
CA ASP A 108 1.53 -5.05 -6.96
C ASP A 108 1.87 -4.10 -8.11
N LYS A 109 3.04 -4.31 -8.74
CA LYS A 109 3.45 -3.49 -9.89
C LYS A 109 2.48 -3.54 -11.05
N ALA A 110 1.82 -4.69 -11.25
CA ALA A 110 0.81 -4.87 -12.29
C ALA A 110 -0.32 -3.82 -12.19
N MET A 111 -0.58 -3.27 -10.99
CA MET A 111 -1.58 -2.23 -10.81
C MET A 111 -1.21 -0.90 -11.48
N ALA A 112 0.08 -0.62 -11.71
CA ALA A 112 0.51 0.58 -12.44
C ALA A 112 0.14 0.52 -13.93
N GLU A 113 -0.03 -0.69 -14.48
CA GLU A 113 -0.33 -0.93 -15.90
C GLU A 113 -1.83 -0.90 -16.23
N ILE A 114 -2.70 -0.66 -15.24
CA ILE A 114 -4.15 -0.61 -15.45
C ILE A 114 -4.49 0.57 -16.37
N ARG A 115 -5.07 0.28 -17.55
CA ARG A 115 -5.47 1.28 -18.55
C ARG A 115 -6.91 1.75 -18.40
N GLU A 116 -7.80 0.89 -17.93
CA GLU A 116 -9.23 1.19 -17.82
C GLU A 116 -9.51 2.16 -16.66
N ARG A 117 -10.12 3.32 -16.93
CA ARG A 117 -10.36 4.37 -15.92
C ARG A 117 -11.20 3.90 -14.72
N SER A 118 -12.19 3.03 -14.95
CA SER A 118 -13.04 2.46 -13.90
C SER A 118 -12.20 1.61 -12.92
N MET A 119 -11.29 0.79 -13.46
CA MET A 119 -10.37 -0.04 -12.71
C MET A 119 -9.27 0.77 -12.03
N GLN A 120 -8.78 1.84 -12.65
CA GLN A 120 -7.89 2.80 -12.00
C GLN A 120 -8.56 3.43 -10.78
N ALA A 121 -9.82 3.89 -10.92
CA ALA A 121 -10.58 4.43 -9.79
C ALA A 121 -10.80 3.38 -8.70
N TYR A 122 -11.05 2.13 -9.08
CA TYR A 122 -11.18 1.02 -8.14
C TYR A 122 -9.87 0.72 -7.39
N ALA A 123 -8.75 0.67 -8.10
CA ALA A 123 -7.41 0.52 -7.54
C ALA A 123 -7.12 1.62 -6.51
N VAL A 124 -7.36 2.88 -6.88
CA VAL A 124 -7.17 4.03 -5.96
C VAL A 124 -8.04 3.90 -4.71
N ARG A 125 -9.31 3.48 -4.84
CA ARG A 125 -10.17 3.24 -3.67
C ARG A 125 -9.59 2.17 -2.74
N LYS A 126 -9.04 1.09 -3.30
CA LYS A 126 -8.42 0.01 -2.52
C LYS A 126 -7.10 0.45 -1.87
N ILE A 127 -6.29 1.24 -2.57
CA ILE A 127 -5.08 1.88 -2.01
C ILE A 127 -5.41 2.79 -0.83
N LYS A 128 -6.39 3.68 -0.99
CA LYS A 128 -6.85 4.54 0.11
C LYS A 128 -7.35 3.73 1.29
N SER A 129 -8.14 2.68 1.05
CA SER A 129 -8.61 1.77 2.09
C SER A 129 -7.46 1.05 2.81
N GLY A 130 -6.45 0.58 2.08
CA GLY A 130 -5.26 -0.06 2.66
C GLY A 130 -4.51 0.86 3.62
N PHE A 131 -4.29 2.13 3.24
CA PHE A 131 -3.67 3.10 4.15
C PHE A 131 -4.53 3.42 5.38
N GLN A 132 -5.85 3.56 5.20
CA GLN A 132 -6.77 3.81 6.31
C GLN A 132 -6.77 2.65 7.31
N GLN A 133 -6.80 1.40 6.82
CA GLN A 133 -6.70 0.21 7.65
C GLN A 133 -5.32 0.07 8.30
N SER A 134 -4.25 0.40 7.58
CA SER A 134 -2.89 0.40 8.12
C SER A 134 -2.74 1.38 9.29
N LEU A 135 -3.30 2.59 9.15
CA LEU A 135 -3.30 3.62 10.19
C LEU A 135 -4.14 3.20 11.42
N GLN A 136 -5.22 2.46 11.21
CA GLN A 136 -6.13 2.04 12.28
C GLN A 136 -5.60 0.84 13.06
N HIS A 137 -5.02 -0.13 12.37
CA HIS A 137 -4.62 -1.43 12.94
C HIS A 137 -3.12 -1.56 13.15
N SER A 138 -2.34 -0.55 12.76
CA SER A 138 -0.87 -0.58 12.85
C SER A 138 -0.28 -1.83 12.19
N ARG A 139 -0.77 -2.11 10.98
CA ARG A 139 -0.36 -3.26 10.15
C ARG A 139 0.00 -2.82 8.75
N ILE A 140 0.87 -3.57 8.09
CA ILE A 140 1.16 -3.43 6.67
C ILE A 140 0.08 -4.20 5.90
N TYR A 141 -0.51 -3.56 4.89
CA TYR A 141 -1.50 -4.18 4.01
C TYR A 141 -0.92 -4.40 2.61
N HIS A 142 -1.19 -5.55 2.02
CA HIS A 142 -0.88 -5.86 0.63
C HIS A 142 -2.11 -5.70 -0.24
N ILE A 143 -1.93 -4.99 -1.34
CA ILE A 143 -2.96 -4.68 -2.32
C ILE A 143 -2.56 -5.39 -3.60
N HIS A 144 -3.36 -6.41 -3.93
CA HIS A 144 -3.07 -7.30 -5.03
C HIS A 144 -4.29 -7.50 -5.92
N GLN A 145 -4.04 -7.78 -7.20
CA GLN A 145 -5.06 -7.96 -8.22
C GLN A 145 -5.17 -9.44 -8.62
N ASN A 146 -6.38 -9.98 -8.79
CA ASN A 146 -6.62 -11.34 -9.26
C ASN A 146 -7.69 -11.36 -10.39
N PRO A 147 -7.51 -12.14 -11.48
CA PRO A 147 -6.29 -12.84 -11.88
C PRO A 147 -5.19 -11.87 -12.36
N PRO A 148 -3.91 -12.28 -12.33
CA PRO A 148 -2.83 -11.50 -12.92
C PRO A 148 -3.14 -11.23 -14.40
N PHE A 149 -2.82 -10.02 -14.87
CA PHE A 149 -2.84 -9.74 -16.30
C PHE A 149 -1.96 -10.79 -17.00
N PRO A 150 -2.45 -11.56 -17.99
CA PRO A 150 -1.54 -12.30 -18.84
C PRO A 150 -0.62 -11.27 -19.51
N PRO A 151 0.70 -11.53 -19.62
CA PRO A 151 1.56 -10.66 -20.41
C PRO A 151 0.97 -10.57 -21.82
N ALA A 152 0.91 -9.36 -22.37
CA ALA A 152 0.45 -9.14 -23.74
C ALA A 152 1.21 -10.10 -24.66
N ARG A 153 0.50 -11.06 -25.26
CA ARG A 153 1.09 -11.95 -26.26
C ARG A 153 1.56 -11.05 -27.40
N ARG A 154 2.88 -11.04 -27.62
CA ARG A 154 3.51 -10.46 -28.81
C ARG A 154 3.14 -11.31 -30.02
#